data_AF-A0A0D2REF8-F1
#
_entry.id   AF-A0A0D2REF8-F1
#
_cell.length_a   1.000
_cell.length_b   1.000
_cell.length_c   1.000
_cell.angle_alpha   90.00
_cell.angle_beta   90.00
_cell.angle_gamma   90.00
#
_symmetry.space_group_name_H-M   'P 1'
#
loop_
_entity.id
_entity.type
_entity.pdbx_description
1 polymer ?
#
loop_
_entity_poly.entity_id
_entity_poly.type
_entity_poly.pdbx_seq_one_letter_code
_entity_poly.pdbx_strand_id
1 'polypeptide(L)'
;MVFLCWARPSPEQQKSCINKSGAFNYDTKYKGATSKPVSCIKEDKELSKDGYLINHARVLIGSGFETYEKGKTALQNWKHFGLDWAFVDPKTPIQNGVKFCVCLKEFLPWVIMPLQVVYVNENTRAKTKKSLASFGFGSGTLQGHLLVSTFFFFGWQWLIISMKFFFFLFLFPLLLIAAY
;
A
#
# COMPACT_ATOMS: atom_id res chain seq x y z
N MET A 1 -1.64 14.02 -15.11
CA MET A 1 -0.33 13.87 -15.79
C MET A 1 0.31 12.59 -15.29
N VAL A 2 0.63 11.63 -16.17
CA VAL A 2 1.32 10.38 -15.79
C VAL A 2 2.83 10.59 -15.92
N PHE A 3 3.63 10.03 -15.00
CA PHE A 3 5.08 10.16 -15.01
C PHE A 3 5.73 8.90 -15.60
N LEU A 4 6.42 9.05 -16.73
CA LEU A 4 7.08 7.96 -17.44
C LEU A 4 8.59 8.21 -17.56
N CYS A 5 9.39 7.14 -17.56
CA CYS A 5 10.84 7.16 -17.73
C CYS A 5 11.29 5.99 -18.61
N TRP A 6 12.21 6.21 -19.54
CA TRP A 6 12.77 5.12 -20.37
C TRP A 6 13.81 4.27 -19.64
N ALA A 7 14.45 4.86 -18.63
CA ALA A 7 15.39 4.20 -17.74
C ALA A 7 14.81 4.07 -16.33
N ARG A 8 15.49 3.27 -15.48
CA ARG A 8 15.11 3.13 -14.07
C ARG A 8 15.04 4.51 -13.39
N PRO A 9 13.93 4.89 -12.75
CA PRO A 9 13.76 6.22 -12.17
C PRO A 9 14.82 6.59 -11.14
N SER A 10 15.48 7.74 -11.33
CA SER A 10 16.43 8.30 -10.38
C SER A 10 15.73 8.93 -9.16
N PRO A 11 16.43 9.14 -8.03
CA PRO A 11 15.87 9.86 -6.87
C PRO A 11 15.34 11.26 -7.22
N GLU A 12 16.02 11.98 -8.12
CA GLU A 12 15.61 13.31 -8.58
C GLU A 12 14.30 13.26 -9.37
N GLN A 13 14.14 12.25 -10.24
CA GLN A 13 12.91 12.02 -11.00
C GLN A 13 11.74 11.68 -10.07
N GLN A 14 11.98 10.85 -9.05
CA GLN A 14 10.99 10.53 -8.03
C GLN A 14 10.59 11.78 -7.22
N LYS A 15 11.57 12.59 -6.79
CA LYS A 15 11.32 13.86 -6.09
C LYS A 15 10.54 14.85 -6.95
N SER A 16 10.88 14.96 -8.23
CA SER A 16 10.14 15.79 -9.20
C SER A 16 8.70 15.32 -9.36
N CYS A 17 8.47 14.01 -9.44
CA CYS A 17 7.13 13.41 -9.46
C CYS A 17 6.34 13.78 -8.19
N ILE A 18 6.91 13.61 -7.00
CA ILE A 18 6.27 13.97 -5.73
C ILE A 18 5.94 15.46 -5.66
N ASN A 19 6.85 16.34 -6.10
CA ASN A 19 6.63 17.79 -6.08
C ASN A 19 5.52 18.23 -7.06
N LYS A 20 5.40 17.54 -8.19
CA LYS A 20 4.35 17.77 -9.19
C LYS A 20 3.04 17.06 -8.84
N SER A 21 3.06 16.11 -7.89
CA SER A 21 1.86 15.42 -7.45
C SER A 21 0.99 16.36 -6.61
N GLY A 22 -0.29 16.43 -6.97
CA GLY A 22 -1.26 17.27 -6.26
C GLY A 22 -1.92 16.55 -5.09
N ALA A 23 -3.23 16.74 -4.94
CA ALA A 23 -4.02 16.13 -3.86
C ALA A 23 -4.24 14.62 -4.11
N PHE A 24 -5.00 13.97 -3.23
CA PHE A 24 -5.44 12.59 -3.44
C PHE A 24 -6.30 12.46 -4.72
N ASN A 25 -6.25 11.30 -5.37
CA ASN A 25 -7.09 10.98 -6.55
C ASN A 25 -8.53 10.61 -6.20
N TYR A 26 -8.88 10.66 -4.93
CA TYR A 26 -10.18 10.27 -4.41
C TYR A 26 -10.63 11.31 -3.37
N ASP A 27 -11.92 11.30 -3.05
CA ASP A 27 -12.47 12.24 -2.07
C ASP A 27 -11.78 12.08 -0.72
N THR A 28 -11.30 13.20 -0.17
CA THR A 28 -10.62 13.26 1.11
C THR A 28 -11.42 12.68 2.27
N LYS A 29 -12.76 12.58 2.16
CA LYS A 29 -13.60 11.89 3.16
C LYS A 29 -13.26 10.40 3.32
N TYR A 30 -12.70 9.77 2.28
CA TYR A 30 -12.26 8.36 2.30
C TYR A 30 -10.81 8.17 2.70
N LYS A 31 -10.08 9.26 3.00
CA LYS A 31 -8.69 9.20 3.45
C LYS A 31 -8.59 8.35 4.72
N GLY A 32 -7.95 7.19 4.59
CA GLY A 32 -7.72 6.28 5.71
C GLY A 32 -8.93 5.45 6.10
N ALA A 33 -9.98 5.38 5.26
CA ALA A 33 -11.15 4.52 5.49
C ALA A 33 -10.76 3.05 5.73
N THR A 34 -9.68 2.60 5.07
CA THR A 34 -9.14 1.24 5.21
C THR A 34 -8.45 0.95 6.54
N SER A 35 -8.27 1.96 7.41
CA SER A 35 -7.70 1.76 8.77
C SER A 35 -8.65 1.02 9.69
N LYS A 36 -9.96 1.03 9.38
CA LYS A 36 -11.01 0.31 10.10
C LYS A 36 -10.90 -1.20 9.86
N PRO A 37 -11.42 -2.05 10.77
CA PRO A 37 -11.56 -3.47 10.50
C PRO A 37 -12.41 -3.74 9.25
N VAL A 38 -12.09 -4.80 8.52
CA VAL A 38 -12.75 -5.16 7.25
C VAL A 38 -14.26 -5.37 7.40
N SER A 39 -14.72 -5.89 8.54
CA SER A 39 -16.16 -6.00 8.84
C SER A 39 -16.84 -4.63 8.81
N CYS A 40 -16.24 -3.62 9.46
CA CYS A 40 -16.74 -2.25 9.48
C CYS A 40 -16.72 -1.60 8.09
N ILE A 41 -15.70 -1.91 7.27
CA ILE A 41 -15.60 -1.37 5.91
C ILE A 41 -16.67 -2.00 5.00
N LYS A 42 -16.92 -3.31 5.12
CA LYS A 42 -17.94 -4.01 4.31
C LYS A 42 -19.37 -3.53 4.57
N GLU A 43 -19.64 -3.09 5.80
CA GLU A 43 -20.93 -2.52 6.19
C GLU A 43 -21.06 -1.03 5.82
N ASP A 44 -19.97 -0.40 5.36
CA ASP A 44 -19.95 1.00 4.97
C ASP A 44 -20.74 1.22 3.67
N LYS A 45 -21.98 1.68 3.86
CA LYS A 45 -22.90 1.98 2.76
C LYS A 45 -22.43 3.15 1.91
N GLU A 46 -21.57 4.04 2.42
CA GLU A 46 -21.10 5.19 1.65
C GLU A 46 -20.05 4.78 0.63
N LEU A 47 -19.11 3.90 1.01
CA LEU A 47 -18.12 3.36 0.07
C LEU A 47 -18.80 2.62 -1.09
N SER A 48 -19.77 1.75 -0.79
CA SER A 48 -20.49 1.00 -1.82
C SER A 48 -21.37 1.90 -2.70
N LYS A 49 -22.03 2.92 -2.11
CA LYS A 49 -22.81 3.92 -2.87
C LYS A 49 -21.95 4.73 -3.83
N ASP A 50 -20.74 5.10 -3.42
CA ASP A 50 -19.81 5.88 -4.24
C ASP A 50 -18.99 4.99 -5.20
N GLY A 51 -19.39 3.71 -5.35
CA GLY A 51 -18.85 2.78 -6.35
C GLY A 51 -17.55 2.08 -5.96
N TYR A 52 -17.12 2.20 -4.69
CA TYR A 52 -15.94 1.49 -4.22
C TYR A 52 -16.25 0.01 -3.97
N LEU A 53 -15.47 -0.83 -4.63
CA LEU A 53 -15.42 -2.26 -4.33
C LEU A 53 -14.46 -2.47 -3.14
N ILE A 54 -14.71 -3.50 -2.33
CA ILE A 54 -13.87 -3.86 -1.18
C ILE A 54 -13.29 -5.25 -1.45
N ASN A 55 -12.00 -5.30 -1.74
CA ASN A 55 -11.24 -6.54 -1.80
C ASN A 55 -10.78 -6.90 -0.38
N HIS A 56 -10.39 -8.14 -0.11
CA HIS A 56 -9.73 -8.48 1.16
C HIS A 56 -9.09 -9.86 1.02
N ALA A 57 -7.78 -9.87 0.82
CA ALA A 57 -6.97 -11.09 0.80
C ALA A 57 -6.10 -11.19 2.06
N ARG A 58 -5.81 -12.42 2.48
CA ARG A 58 -5.16 -12.69 3.75
C ARG A 58 -4.39 -14.00 3.69
N VAL A 59 -3.06 -13.94 3.69
CA VAL A 59 -2.21 -15.14 3.54
C VAL A 59 -1.31 -15.34 4.75
N LEU A 60 -1.33 -16.53 5.35
CA LEU A 60 -0.44 -16.92 6.45
C LEU A 60 1.01 -17.06 5.95
N ILE A 61 1.92 -16.22 6.45
CA ILE A 61 3.36 -16.31 6.13
C ILE A 61 4.17 -17.00 7.25
N GLY A 62 3.65 -17.01 8.49
CA GLY A 62 4.30 -17.69 9.61
C GLY A 62 3.71 -17.32 10.98
N SER A 63 4.36 -17.79 12.05
CA SER A 63 3.92 -17.65 13.45
C SER A 63 5.12 -17.43 14.40
N GLY A 64 4.85 -17.05 15.67
CA GLY A 64 5.86 -16.57 16.63
C GLY A 64 6.33 -15.09 16.51
N PHE A 65 6.76 -14.52 17.64
CA PHE A 65 7.23 -13.13 17.74
C PHE A 65 8.40 -12.80 16.79
N GLU A 66 9.31 -13.75 16.56
CA GLU A 66 10.41 -13.58 15.61
C GLU A 66 9.92 -13.34 14.18
N THR A 67 8.91 -14.10 13.74
CA THR A 67 8.29 -13.92 12.41
C THR A 67 7.59 -12.56 12.32
N TYR A 68 6.99 -12.07 13.41
CA TYR A 68 6.41 -10.72 13.48
C TYR A 68 7.47 -9.64 13.25
N GLU A 69 8.57 -9.67 14.00
CA GLU A 69 9.64 -8.67 13.88
C GLU A 69 10.29 -8.71 12.49
N LYS A 70 10.52 -9.91 11.92
CA LYS A 70 11.01 -10.08 10.55
C LYS A 70 10.03 -9.51 9.52
N GLY A 71 8.73 -9.79 9.65
CA GLY A 71 7.70 -9.28 8.76
C GLY A 71 7.56 -7.75 8.82
N LYS A 72 7.55 -7.19 10.03
CA LYS A 72 7.55 -5.74 10.27
C LYS A 72 8.77 -5.07 9.64
N THR A 73 9.96 -5.65 9.85
CA THR A 73 11.21 -5.15 9.26
C THR A 73 11.18 -5.23 7.73
N ALA A 74 10.69 -6.33 7.16
CA ALA A 74 10.56 -6.49 5.71
C ALA A 74 9.63 -5.44 5.09
N LEU A 75 8.54 -5.11 5.78
CA LEU A 75 7.64 -4.04 5.37
C LEU A 75 8.28 -2.67 5.40
N GLN A 76 8.88 -2.31 6.54
CA GLN A 76 9.52 -1.02 6.75
C GLN A 76 10.65 -0.77 5.74
N ASN A 77 11.27 -1.84 5.23
CA ASN A 77 12.29 -1.80 4.18
C ASN A 77 11.73 -2.06 2.76
N TRP A 78 10.41 -1.97 2.56
CA TRP A 78 9.74 -2.09 1.27
C TRP A 78 10.01 -3.39 0.50
N LYS A 79 10.33 -4.49 1.19
CA LYS A 79 10.70 -5.77 0.57
C LYS A 79 9.59 -6.39 -0.31
N HIS A 80 8.33 -6.02 -0.08
CA HIS A 80 7.21 -6.43 -0.93
C HIS A 80 7.22 -5.77 -2.31
N PHE A 81 7.98 -4.69 -2.48
CA PHE A 81 8.37 -4.11 -3.77
C PHE A 81 9.82 -4.46 -4.13
N GLY A 82 10.40 -5.53 -3.59
CA GLY A 82 11.76 -5.96 -3.92
C GLY A 82 11.82 -6.81 -5.20
N LEU A 83 11.07 -6.44 -6.24
CA LEU A 83 10.96 -7.19 -7.50
C LEU A 83 11.84 -6.53 -8.57
N ASP A 84 12.35 -7.27 -9.55
CA ASP A 84 13.21 -6.66 -10.60
C ASP A 84 12.50 -5.59 -11.42
N TRP A 85 11.17 -5.65 -11.45
CA TRP A 85 10.28 -4.77 -12.20
C TRP A 85 9.51 -3.77 -11.31
N ALA A 86 9.71 -3.75 -9.99
CA ALA A 86 9.03 -2.79 -9.12
C ALA A 86 9.95 -2.39 -7.97
N PHE A 87 9.94 -1.13 -7.54
CA PHE A 87 10.64 -0.73 -6.32
C PHE A 87 10.07 0.55 -5.70
N VAL A 88 10.35 0.71 -4.41
CA VAL A 88 10.24 1.97 -3.67
C VAL A 88 11.62 2.31 -3.15
N ASP A 89 11.96 3.60 -3.01
CA ASP A 89 13.22 4.00 -2.38
C ASP A 89 13.27 3.45 -0.94
N PRO A 90 14.22 2.55 -0.61
CA PRO A 90 14.31 1.92 0.70
C PRO A 90 14.58 2.93 1.84
N LYS A 91 15.02 4.15 1.52
CA LYS A 91 15.21 5.23 2.50
C LYS A 91 13.90 5.91 2.90
N THR A 92 12.80 5.62 2.20
CA THR A 92 11.48 6.21 2.48
C THR A 92 10.94 5.68 3.81
N PRO A 93 10.73 6.53 4.83
CA PRO A 93 10.16 6.08 6.08
C PRO A 93 8.66 5.79 5.95
N ILE A 94 8.20 4.70 6.57
CA ILE A 94 6.76 4.40 6.70
C ILE A 94 6.19 5.20 7.87
N GLN A 95 5.83 6.47 7.60
CA GLN A 95 5.24 7.37 8.59
C GLN A 95 4.07 8.13 7.95
N ASN A 96 3.04 8.41 8.75
CA ASN A 96 1.87 9.15 8.26
C ASN A 96 2.29 10.51 7.68
N GLY A 97 1.79 10.84 6.48
CA GLY A 97 2.11 12.07 5.77
C GLY A 97 3.24 11.95 4.76
N VAL A 98 4.08 10.91 4.85
CA VAL A 98 5.23 10.75 3.95
C VAL A 98 4.75 10.42 2.54
N LYS A 99 5.17 11.26 1.58
CA LYS A 99 4.97 11.01 0.15
C LYS A 99 6.12 10.18 -0.40
N PHE A 100 5.80 9.26 -1.30
CA PHE A 100 6.76 8.36 -1.92
C PHE A 100 6.33 7.97 -3.33
N CYS A 101 7.21 7.32 -4.06
CA CYS A 101 6.93 6.80 -5.39
C CYS A 101 7.04 5.28 -5.41
N VAL A 102 6.06 4.62 -6.01
CA VAL A 102 6.21 3.26 -6.51
C VAL A 102 6.67 3.37 -7.96
N CYS A 103 7.85 2.82 -8.25
CA CYS A 103 8.41 2.77 -9.60
C CYS A 103 8.19 1.38 -10.17
N LEU A 104 7.47 1.28 -11.27
CA LEU A 104 7.10 0.03 -11.93
C LEU A 104 7.70 -0.01 -13.33
N LYS A 105 8.26 -1.13 -13.76
CA LYS A 105 8.72 -1.36 -15.12
C LYS A 105 7.63 -2.08 -15.89
N GLU A 106 7.01 -1.39 -16.83
CA GLU A 106 6.15 -2.00 -17.84
C GLU A 106 7.00 -2.49 -19.03
N PHE A 107 6.35 -3.05 -20.06
CA PHE A 107 7.03 -3.64 -21.21
C PHE A 107 8.13 -2.74 -21.84
N LEU A 108 7.94 -1.42 -21.88
CA LEU A 108 8.92 -0.48 -22.47
C LEU A 108 9.20 0.81 -21.65
N PRO A 109 8.25 1.40 -20.89
CA PRO A 109 8.57 2.50 -19.97
C PRO A 109 8.47 2.11 -18.48
N TRP A 110 9.29 2.75 -17.65
CA TRP A 110 9.06 2.84 -16.22
C TRP A 110 7.96 3.85 -15.93
N VAL A 111 7.01 3.45 -15.09
CA VAL A 111 5.94 4.30 -14.56
C VAL A 111 6.31 4.71 -13.14
N ILE A 112 6.23 6.01 -12.84
CA ILE A 112 6.41 6.53 -11.48
C ILE A 112 5.05 6.92 -10.93
N MET A 113 4.64 6.24 -9.86
CA MET A 113 3.34 6.43 -9.25
C MET A 113 3.49 7.11 -7.88
N PRO A 114 3.03 8.36 -7.71
CA PRO A 114 3.11 9.07 -6.43
C PRO A 114 2.01 8.60 -5.47
N LEU A 115 2.40 8.26 -4.25
CA LEU A 115 1.53 7.87 -3.16
C LEU A 115 1.90 8.65 -1.89
N GLN A 116 1.01 8.62 -0.91
CA GLN A 116 1.25 9.15 0.43
C GLN A 116 0.82 8.13 1.47
N VAL A 117 1.64 7.89 2.48
CA VAL A 117 1.24 7.10 3.66
C VAL A 117 0.16 7.88 4.43
N VAL A 118 -1.01 7.27 4.59
CA VAL A 118 -2.21 7.89 5.19
C VAL A 118 -2.38 7.52 6.66
N TYR A 119 -1.92 6.34 7.05
CA TYR A 119 -1.91 5.92 8.45
C TYR A 119 -0.87 4.82 8.65
N VAL A 120 -0.41 4.73 9.89
CA VAL A 120 0.42 3.63 10.39
C VAL A 120 -0.20 3.21 11.71
N ASN A 121 -0.62 1.95 11.78
CA ASN A 121 -1.20 1.35 12.97
C ASN A 121 -0.16 0.40 13.54
N GLU A 122 0.33 0.73 14.74
CA GLU A 122 1.21 -0.16 15.50
C GLU A 122 0.61 -0.37 16.88
N ASN A 123 0.38 -1.63 17.24
CA ASN A 123 0.01 -2.02 18.58
C ASN A 123 1.10 -2.93 19.14
N THR A 124 1.95 -2.37 20.00
CA THR A 124 3.06 -3.06 20.66
C THR A 124 2.71 -3.56 22.07
N ARG A 125 1.48 -3.30 22.57
CA ARG A 125 1.10 -3.62 23.96
C ARG A 125 -0.11 -4.57 24.02
N ALA A 126 0.20 -5.83 24.25
CA ALA A 126 -0.65 -6.77 24.98
C ALA A 126 -0.82 -6.33 26.45
N LYS A 127 -1.38 -5.14 26.72
CA LYS A 127 -1.67 -4.68 28.10
C LYS A 127 -2.81 -5.48 28.76
N THR A 128 -3.47 -6.33 27.98
CA THR A 128 -4.47 -7.30 28.43
C THR A 128 -4.19 -8.60 27.70
N LYS A 129 -4.40 -9.75 28.35
CA LYS A 129 -4.20 -11.13 27.83
C LYS A 129 -4.91 -11.46 26.48
N LYS A 130 -5.57 -10.49 25.84
CA LYS A 130 -6.36 -10.63 24.61
C LYS A 130 -5.89 -9.77 23.42
N SER A 131 -4.97 -8.80 23.58
CA SER A 131 -4.52 -7.98 22.43
C SER A 131 -3.17 -8.45 21.90
N LEU A 132 -3.09 -8.57 20.58
CA LEU A 132 -1.95 -9.12 19.86
C LEU A 132 -1.10 -8.00 19.28
N ALA A 133 0.20 -8.23 19.20
CA ALA A 133 1.10 -7.34 18.47
C ALA A 133 0.62 -7.23 17.01
N SER A 134 0.56 -6.01 16.48
CA SER A 134 0.20 -5.79 15.07
C SER A 134 0.85 -4.53 14.54
N PHE A 135 1.20 -4.58 13.26
CA PHE A 135 1.77 -3.46 12.53
C PHE A 135 1.18 -3.47 11.12
N GLY A 136 0.62 -2.36 10.68
CA GLY A 136 0.15 -2.19 9.32
C GLY A 136 0.10 -0.72 8.94
N PHE A 137 0.20 -0.43 7.65
CA PHE A 137 0.11 0.95 7.14
C PHE A 137 -0.75 0.97 5.88
N GLY A 138 -1.34 2.12 5.58
CA GLY A 138 -2.07 2.32 4.34
C GLY A 138 -1.57 3.53 3.58
N SER A 139 -1.64 3.46 2.26
CA SER A 139 -1.24 4.55 1.38
C SER A 139 -2.40 4.97 0.49
N GLY A 140 -2.45 6.27 0.18
CA GLY A 140 -3.38 6.87 -0.76
C GLY A 140 -2.66 7.28 -2.03
N THR A 141 -3.32 7.13 -3.17
CA THR A 141 -2.79 7.57 -4.46
C THR A 141 -2.95 9.07 -4.65
N LEU A 142 -1.88 9.71 -5.13
CA LEU A 142 -1.86 11.15 -5.42
C LEU A 142 -2.07 11.41 -6.91
N GLN A 143 -2.46 12.63 -7.24
CA GLN A 143 -2.58 13.10 -8.62
C GLN A 143 -1.29 12.83 -9.41
N GLY A 144 -1.47 12.12 -10.54
CA GLY A 144 -0.41 11.63 -11.40
C GLY A 144 -0.05 10.16 -11.22
N HIS A 145 -0.72 9.46 -10.29
CA HIS A 145 -0.82 8.00 -10.30
C HIS A 145 -1.60 7.53 -11.54
N LEU A 146 -1.13 6.46 -12.20
CA LEU A 146 -1.71 5.94 -13.45
C LEU A 146 -3.19 5.55 -13.29
N LEU A 147 -3.53 4.96 -12.14
CA LEU A 147 -4.89 4.52 -11.81
C LEU A 147 -5.59 5.53 -10.90
N VAL A 148 -6.70 6.09 -11.38
CA VAL A 148 -7.46 7.17 -10.71
C VAL A 148 -8.45 6.66 -9.65
N SER A 149 -8.66 5.34 -9.54
CA SER A 149 -9.61 4.73 -8.58
C SER A 149 -8.98 3.74 -7.60
N THR A 150 -7.67 3.48 -7.69
CA THR A 150 -7.05 2.38 -6.94
C THR A 150 -6.48 2.86 -5.61
N PHE A 151 -7.02 2.32 -4.51
CA PHE A 151 -6.34 2.34 -3.21
C PHE A 151 -5.28 1.23 -3.19
N PHE A 152 -4.00 1.59 -3.06
CA PHE A 152 -2.93 0.63 -2.81
C PHE A 152 -2.71 0.50 -1.30
N PHE A 153 -3.29 -0.54 -0.71
CA PHE A 153 -3.12 -0.87 0.71
C PHE A 153 -2.15 -2.04 0.88
N PHE A 154 -1.12 -1.84 1.71
CA PHE A 154 -0.25 -2.89 2.23
C PHE A 154 -0.41 -2.99 3.76
N GLY A 155 -1.51 -3.58 4.20
CA GLY A 155 -1.70 -3.89 5.61
C GLY A 155 -1.04 -5.19 6.00
N TRP A 156 -0.50 -5.26 7.21
CA TRP A 156 -0.16 -6.52 7.85
C TRP A 156 -0.96 -6.59 9.15
N GLN A 157 -1.55 -7.75 9.41
CA GLN A 157 -2.30 -7.98 10.64
C GLN A 157 -1.86 -9.32 11.21
N TRP A 158 -1.38 -9.27 12.44
CA TRP A 158 -1.02 -10.46 13.19
C TRP A 158 -2.21 -10.94 14.01
N LEU A 159 -2.57 -12.22 13.85
CA LEU A 159 -3.37 -12.98 14.80
C LEU A 159 -2.47 -14.09 15.39
N ILE A 160 -2.74 -14.63 16.59
CA ILE A 160 -1.79 -15.43 17.42
C ILE A 160 -1.36 -16.75 16.77
N ILE A 161 -1.84 -17.03 15.57
CA ILE A 161 -1.57 -18.24 14.80
C ILE A 161 -1.18 -17.88 13.35
N SER A 162 -1.11 -16.59 12.97
CA SER A 162 -0.92 -16.20 11.58
C SER A 162 -0.49 -14.75 11.32
N MET A 163 0.70 -14.59 10.70
CA MET A 163 1.12 -13.39 9.98
C MET A 163 0.39 -13.30 8.65
N LYS A 164 -0.37 -12.22 8.43
CA LYS A 164 -1.23 -12.13 7.26
C LYS A 164 -0.83 -11.00 6.33
N PHE A 165 -0.49 -11.34 5.08
CA PHE A 165 -0.26 -10.39 3.98
C PHE A 165 -1.59 -9.99 3.36
N PHE A 166 -1.78 -8.69 3.14
CA PHE A 166 -2.95 -8.17 2.47
C PHE A 166 -2.53 -7.57 1.13
N PHE A 167 -3.10 -8.12 0.06
CA PHE A 167 -2.96 -7.59 -1.29
C PHE A 167 -4.33 -7.04 -1.71
N PHE A 168 -4.39 -5.73 -1.94
CA PHE A 168 -5.56 -5.09 -2.53
C PHE A 168 -5.19 -4.61 -3.92
N LEU A 169 -5.47 -5.45 -4.91
CA LEU A 169 -5.44 -5.06 -6.31
C LEU A 169 -6.88 -4.76 -6.73
N PHE A 170 -7.12 -3.53 -7.20
CA PHE A 170 -8.30 -3.25 -8.02
C PHE A 170 -7.81 -3.07 -9.46
N LEU A 171 -7.97 -4.14 -10.23
CA LEU A 171 -7.93 -4.10 -11.69
C LEU A 171 -9.30 -3.65 -12.17
N PHE A 172 -9.38 -2.55 -12.92
CA PHE A 172 -10.35 -2.50 -14.01
C PHE A 172 -9.80 -3.43 -15.11
N PRO A 173 -10.65 -4.22 -15.81
CA PRO A 173 -10.19 -5.32 -16.63
C PRO A 173 -9.65 -4.80 -17.97
N LEU A 174 -8.39 -4.40 -18.01
CA LEU A 174 -7.63 -4.38 -19.25
C LEU A 174 -6.15 -4.52 -18.92
N LEU A 175 -5.61 -5.67 -19.35
CA LEU A 175 -4.23 -6.14 -19.24
C LEU A 175 -3.72 -6.52 -17.84
N LEU A 176 -4.00 -7.77 -17.48
CA LEU A 176 -2.90 -8.68 -17.12
C LEU A 176 -3.16 -9.99 -17.85
N ILE A 177 -2.68 -10.00 -19.11
CA ILE A 177 -2.43 -11.22 -19.86
C ILE A 177 -1.39 -12.01 -19.07
N ALA A 178 -1.65 -13.31 -18.95
CA ALA A 178 -0.80 -14.36 -18.45
C ALA A 178 0.70 -14.04 -18.39
N ALA A 179 1.27 -14.21 -17.20
CA ALA A 179 2.63 -14.69 -17.05
C ALA A 179 2.60 -15.73 -15.91
N TYR A 180 3.04 -16.93 -16.27
CA TYR A 180 3.04 -18.18 -15.51
C TYR A 180 3.71 -18.09 -14.14
#